data_AF-A0A2Z5QXS7-F1
#
_entry.id   AF-A0A2Z5QXS7-F1
#
_cell.length_a   1.000
_cell.length_b   1.000
_cell.length_c   1.000
_cell.angle_alpha   90.00
_cell.angle_beta   90.00
_cell.angle_gamma   90.00
#
_symmetry.space_group_name_H-M   'P 1'
#
loop_
_entity.id
_entity.type
_entity.pdbx_description
1 polymer ?
#
loop_
_entity_poly.entity_id
_entity_poly.type
_entity_poly.pdbx_seq_one_letter_code
_entity_poly.pdbx_strand_id
1 'polypeptide(L)'
;MSHQQRHDRYTAALALLGSPEAIIRLGGALALVELADDWLTDETDPQEYGRRKAQTIITTLCAYICSPFQLAHDYERLMGDQPQGLPPQQARRFRAEKTELAAEAQVRGRILTEIHDRVRWEPSDGGQPATNTAPDPEKVTAGLWSHLRFDFSGAVFFYPVDFTQSYWGAGANFRGCTYRDQARFTRSIYGADALFDRSVYHGEAFLSDSVYRAGLA
;
A
#
# COMPACT_ATOMS: atom_id res chain seq x y z
N MET A 1 8.03 -24.19 -7.99
CA MET A 1 9.31 -23.82 -7.31
C MET A 1 9.30 -24.48 -5.93
N SER A 2 10.42 -24.96 -5.39
CA SER A 2 10.38 -25.63 -4.08
C SER A 2 10.11 -24.64 -2.94
N HIS A 3 9.59 -25.14 -1.81
CA HIS A 3 9.39 -24.31 -0.62
C HIS A 3 10.69 -23.69 -0.11
N GLN A 4 11.81 -24.43 -0.20
CA GLN A 4 13.13 -23.91 0.18
C GLN A 4 13.53 -22.74 -0.72
N GLN A 5 13.37 -22.87 -2.04
CA GLN A 5 13.67 -21.79 -2.98
C GLN A 5 12.81 -20.53 -2.72
N ARG A 6 11.52 -20.70 -2.38
CA ARG A 6 10.64 -19.58 -1.97
C ARG A 6 11.14 -18.92 -0.68
N HIS A 7 11.59 -19.70 0.29
CA HIS A 7 12.14 -19.19 1.54
C HIS A 7 13.46 -18.43 1.34
N ASP A 8 14.34 -18.92 0.48
CA ASP A 8 15.60 -18.26 0.15
C ASP A 8 15.34 -16.93 -0.59
N ARG A 9 14.41 -16.92 -1.56
CA ARG A 9 13.95 -15.69 -2.24
C ARG A 9 13.37 -14.68 -1.25
N TYR A 10 12.54 -15.13 -0.32
CA TYR A 10 11.98 -14.27 0.74
C TYR A 10 13.08 -13.61 1.56
N THR A 11 14.04 -14.41 2.05
CA THR A 11 15.14 -13.91 2.88
C THR A 11 16.04 -12.93 2.11
N ALA A 12 16.36 -13.24 0.84
CA ALA A 12 17.12 -12.34 -0.02
C ALA A 12 16.38 -11.02 -0.26
N ALA A 13 15.08 -11.06 -0.54
CA ALA A 13 14.27 -9.87 -0.77
C ALA A 13 14.17 -8.99 0.48
N LEU A 14 14.08 -9.58 1.68
CA LEU A 14 14.14 -8.84 2.94
C LEU A 14 15.48 -8.12 3.14
N ALA A 15 16.60 -8.77 2.80
CA ALA A 15 17.91 -8.12 2.88
C ALA A 15 18.01 -6.91 1.95
N LEU A 16 17.46 -7.00 0.73
CA LEU A 16 17.39 -5.88 -0.21
C LEU A 16 16.48 -4.76 0.30
N LEU A 17 15.33 -5.09 0.89
CA LEU A 17 14.39 -4.12 1.48
C LEU A 17 15.02 -3.32 2.63
N GLY A 18 16.01 -3.89 3.32
CA GLY A 18 16.79 -3.22 4.37
C GLY A 18 17.95 -2.33 3.86
N SER A 19 18.18 -2.23 2.56
CA SER A 19 19.29 -1.44 2.01
C SER A 19 19.16 0.07 2.29
N PRO A 20 20.27 0.80 2.52
CA PRO A 20 20.23 2.26 2.56
C PRO A 20 19.89 2.89 1.19
N GLU A 21 20.10 2.20 0.07
CA GLU A 21 19.77 2.71 -1.26
C GLU A 21 18.31 2.43 -1.64
N ALA A 22 17.55 3.49 -1.90
CA ALA A 22 16.12 3.39 -2.23
C ALA A 22 15.82 2.47 -3.42
N ILE A 23 16.67 2.48 -4.46
CA ILE A 23 16.47 1.63 -5.63
C ILE A 23 16.63 0.14 -5.31
N ILE A 24 17.53 -0.21 -4.39
CA ILE A 24 17.73 -1.60 -3.95
C ILE A 24 16.56 -2.02 -3.06
N ARG A 25 16.10 -1.13 -2.16
CA ARG A 25 14.89 -1.39 -1.36
C ARG A 25 13.68 -1.67 -2.24
N LEU A 26 13.49 -0.86 -3.28
CA LEU A 26 12.41 -1.06 -4.24
C LEU A 26 12.50 -2.43 -4.93
N GLY A 27 13.69 -2.84 -5.36
CA GLY A 27 13.91 -4.18 -5.92
C GLY A 27 13.53 -5.30 -4.94
N GLY A 28 13.90 -5.17 -3.67
CA GLY A 28 13.49 -6.10 -2.62
C GLY A 28 11.98 -6.15 -2.41
N ALA A 29 11.33 -4.99 -2.41
CA ALA A 29 9.87 -4.89 -2.27
C ALA A 29 9.14 -5.56 -3.44
N LEU A 30 9.56 -5.32 -4.68
CA LEU A 30 8.95 -5.92 -5.87
C LEU A 30 9.17 -7.44 -5.91
N ALA A 31 10.34 -7.92 -5.48
CA ALA A 31 10.59 -9.37 -5.35
C ALA A 31 9.68 -10.03 -4.30
N LEU A 32 9.35 -9.32 -3.22
CA LEU A 32 8.36 -9.79 -2.23
C LEU A 32 6.95 -9.83 -2.85
N VAL A 33 6.55 -8.80 -3.59
CA VAL A 33 5.26 -8.74 -4.29
C VAL A 33 5.09 -9.93 -5.23
N GLU A 34 6.06 -10.18 -6.11
CA GLU A 34 6.04 -11.34 -7.02
C GLU A 34 5.97 -12.66 -6.25
N LEU A 35 6.70 -12.78 -5.14
CA LEU A 35 6.68 -13.99 -4.33
C LEU A 35 5.31 -14.22 -3.67
N ALA A 36 4.58 -13.17 -3.30
CA ALA A 36 3.22 -13.30 -2.79
C ALA A 36 2.26 -13.80 -3.89
N ASP A 37 2.39 -13.31 -5.12
CA ASP A 37 1.62 -13.84 -6.26
C ASP A 37 1.95 -15.32 -6.53
N ASP A 38 3.23 -15.66 -6.51
CA ASP A 38 3.70 -17.05 -6.66
C ASP A 38 3.11 -17.97 -5.59
N TRP A 39 2.83 -17.47 -4.38
CA TRP A 39 2.21 -18.26 -3.31
C TRP A 39 0.69 -18.39 -3.47
N LEU A 40 0.02 -17.40 -4.06
CA LEU A 40 -1.43 -17.38 -4.20
C LEU A 40 -1.92 -18.10 -5.47
N THR A 41 -1.07 -18.17 -6.49
CA THR A 41 -1.39 -18.77 -7.79
C THR A 41 -0.88 -20.20 -7.94
N ASP A 42 -0.01 -20.67 -7.04
CA ASP A 42 0.48 -22.04 -7.07
C ASP A 42 -0.52 -23.03 -6.46
N GLU A 43 -1.11 -23.84 -7.34
CA GLU A 43 -2.09 -24.87 -6.98
C GLU A 43 -1.45 -26.16 -6.43
N THR A 44 -0.12 -26.26 -6.39
CA THR A 44 0.57 -27.44 -5.84
C THR A 44 0.48 -27.54 -4.32
N ASP A 45 0.26 -26.41 -3.63
CA ASP A 45 0.10 -26.34 -2.19
C ASP A 45 -1.37 -26.17 -1.79
N PRO A 46 -1.77 -26.61 -0.58
CA PRO A 46 -3.08 -26.26 -0.04
C PRO A 46 -3.29 -24.74 -0.04
N GLN A 47 -4.43 -24.28 -0.56
CA GLN A 47 -4.73 -22.86 -0.72
C GLN A 47 -4.54 -22.05 0.58
N GLU A 48 -4.88 -22.63 1.73
CA GLU A 48 -4.69 -21.99 3.04
C GLU A 48 -3.21 -21.80 3.39
N TYR A 49 -2.35 -22.74 3.02
CA TYR A 49 -0.90 -22.65 3.26
C TYR A 49 -0.29 -21.54 2.40
N GLY A 50 -0.61 -21.50 1.10
CA GLY A 50 -0.20 -20.42 0.19
C GLY A 50 -0.68 -19.05 0.69
N ARG A 51 -1.96 -18.95 1.08
CA ARG A 51 -2.53 -17.72 1.67
C ARG A 51 -1.78 -17.28 2.92
N ARG A 52 -1.42 -18.19 3.82
CA ARG A 52 -0.67 -17.88 5.04
C ARG A 52 0.73 -17.33 4.72
N LYS A 53 1.40 -17.88 3.72
CA LYS A 53 2.72 -17.39 3.27
C LYS A 53 2.62 -16.01 2.60
N ALA A 54 1.64 -15.80 1.74
CA ALA A 54 1.37 -14.50 1.14
C ALA A 54 1.03 -13.46 2.22
N GLN A 55 0.21 -13.81 3.21
CA GLN A 55 -0.12 -12.93 4.32
C GLN A 55 1.12 -12.46 5.09
N THR A 56 2.10 -13.34 5.33
CA THR A 56 3.37 -12.93 5.97
C THR A 56 4.09 -11.88 5.14
N ILE A 57 4.11 -12.02 3.82
CA ILE A 57 4.72 -11.03 2.91
C ILE A 57 3.97 -9.70 2.99
N ILE A 58 2.64 -9.72 2.93
CA ILE A 58 1.81 -8.51 3.03
C ILE A 58 2.03 -7.81 4.36
N THR A 59 2.09 -8.54 5.46
CA THR A 59 2.40 -7.99 6.79
C THR A 59 3.75 -7.27 6.78
N THR A 60 4.77 -7.84 6.14
CA THR A 60 6.08 -7.20 6.02
C THR A 60 6.05 -5.92 5.17
N LEU A 61 5.36 -5.94 4.03
CA LEU A 61 5.20 -4.76 3.18
C LEU A 61 4.43 -3.64 3.90
N CYS A 62 3.36 -3.99 4.61
CA CYS A 62 2.60 -3.04 5.43
C CYS A 62 3.48 -2.47 6.56
N ALA A 63 4.24 -3.30 7.26
CA ALA A 63 5.17 -2.84 8.30
C ALA A 63 6.24 -1.90 7.75
N TYR A 64 6.74 -2.14 6.53
CA TYR A 64 7.67 -1.24 5.86
C TYR A 64 7.02 0.12 5.55
N ILE A 65 5.80 0.12 4.99
CA ILE A 65 5.02 1.35 4.73
C ILE A 65 4.76 2.13 6.04
N CYS A 66 4.46 1.43 7.13
CA CYS A 66 4.17 2.03 8.44
C CYS A 66 5.43 2.44 9.22
N SER A 67 6.63 2.06 8.74
CA SER A 67 7.85 2.30 9.49
C SER A 67 8.13 3.81 9.63
N PRO A 68 8.62 4.29 10.79
CA PRO A 68 8.88 5.72 10.99
C PRO A 68 9.87 6.27 9.96
N PHE A 69 9.56 7.45 9.41
CA PHE A 69 10.44 8.19 8.52
C PHE A 69 10.44 9.66 8.90
N GLN A 70 11.57 10.16 9.41
CA GLN A 70 11.61 11.46 10.10
C GLN A 70 11.22 12.62 9.19
N LEU A 71 11.68 12.61 7.93
CA LEU A 71 11.40 13.67 6.95
C LEU A 71 9.91 13.77 6.57
N ALA A 72 9.09 12.77 6.88
CA ALA A 72 7.64 12.84 6.67
C ALA A 72 6.96 13.96 7.49
N HIS A 73 7.52 14.33 8.65
CA HIS A 73 7.01 15.43 9.47
C HIS A 73 7.29 16.80 8.84
N ASP A 74 8.33 16.88 8.00
CA ASP A 74 8.75 18.07 7.29
C ASP A 74 8.16 18.16 5.87
N TYR A 75 7.18 17.32 5.54
CA TYR A 75 6.60 17.22 4.19
C TYR A 75 6.18 18.59 3.61
N GLU A 76 5.43 19.39 4.37
CA GLU A 76 4.94 20.70 3.92
C GLU A 76 6.11 21.66 3.60
N ARG A 77 7.16 21.63 4.41
CA ARG A 77 8.39 22.43 4.20
C ARG A 77 9.16 21.96 2.97
N LEU A 78 9.26 20.65 2.76
CA LEU A 78 10.11 20.04 1.72
C LEU A 78 9.44 20.00 0.34
N MET A 79 8.10 19.94 0.28
CA MET A 79 7.37 19.97 -0.98
C MET A 79 7.40 21.34 -1.65
N GLY A 80 7.48 22.42 -0.86
CA GLY A 80 7.60 23.79 -1.37
C GLY A 80 8.92 24.08 -2.10
N ASP A 81 9.00 25.29 -2.65
CA ASP A 81 10.22 25.81 -3.25
C ASP A 81 11.31 26.01 -2.20
N GLN A 82 12.57 25.89 -2.64
CA GLN A 82 13.69 26.20 -1.77
C GLN A 82 13.62 27.67 -1.33
N PRO A 83 13.69 27.98 -0.02
CA PRO A 83 13.70 29.36 0.45
C PRO A 83 14.84 30.18 -0.17
N GLN A 84 14.55 31.44 -0.51
CA GLN A 84 15.52 32.40 -1.02
C GLN A 84 16.46 32.87 0.10
N GLY A 85 17.71 33.19 -0.24
CA GLY A 85 18.69 33.71 0.72
C GLY A 85 19.28 32.68 1.68
N LEU A 86 19.04 31.37 1.48
CA LEU A 86 19.68 30.33 2.30
C LEU A 86 21.21 30.31 2.08
N PRO A 87 22.00 30.22 3.16
CA PRO A 87 23.43 29.95 3.06
C PRO A 87 23.71 28.67 2.24
N PRO A 88 24.83 28.58 1.50
CA PRO A 88 25.10 27.45 0.59
C PRO A 88 24.98 26.07 1.23
N GLN A 89 25.42 25.92 2.49
CA GLN A 89 25.33 24.65 3.23
C GLN A 89 23.87 24.26 3.54
N GLN A 90 23.04 25.22 3.95
CA GLN A 90 21.63 24.98 4.25
C GLN A 90 20.84 24.66 2.98
N ALA A 91 21.13 25.34 1.87
CA ALA A 91 20.54 25.04 0.56
C ALA A 91 20.88 23.61 0.09
N ARG A 92 22.14 23.17 0.27
CA ARG A 92 22.55 21.78 -0.02
C ARG A 92 21.79 20.77 0.84
N ARG A 93 21.68 21.04 2.14
CA ARG A 93 20.93 20.18 3.08
C ARG A 93 19.46 20.07 2.70
N PHE A 94 18.78 21.20 2.42
CA PHE A 94 17.39 21.20 1.98
C PHE A 94 17.17 20.34 0.73
N ARG A 95 18.07 20.48 -0.27
CA ARG A 95 18.01 19.66 -1.49
C ARG A 95 18.21 18.17 -1.20
N ALA A 96 19.15 17.83 -0.32
CA ALA A 96 19.38 16.44 0.07
C ALA A 96 18.17 15.83 0.79
N GLU A 97 17.60 16.53 1.78
CA GLU A 97 16.38 16.10 2.48
C GLU A 97 15.20 15.95 1.52
N LYS A 98 15.03 16.90 0.57
CA LYS A 98 13.98 16.81 -0.44
C LYS A 98 14.16 15.57 -1.34
N THR A 99 15.38 15.28 -1.76
CA THR A 99 15.70 14.08 -2.55
C THR A 99 15.45 12.79 -1.75
N GLU A 100 15.82 12.75 -0.48
CA GLU A 100 15.61 11.59 0.39
C GLU A 100 14.13 11.33 0.65
N LEU A 101 13.34 12.39 0.94
CA LEU A 101 11.89 12.32 1.06
C LEU A 101 11.25 11.77 -0.22
N ALA A 102 11.65 12.30 -1.38
CA ALA A 102 11.14 11.85 -2.68
C ALA A 102 11.51 10.40 -2.98
N ALA A 103 12.73 9.97 -2.63
CA ALA A 103 13.17 8.60 -2.83
C ALA A 103 12.37 7.61 -1.96
N GLU A 104 12.16 7.91 -0.68
CA GLU A 104 11.34 7.05 0.19
C GLU A 104 9.86 7.03 -0.25
N ALA A 105 9.32 8.18 -0.67
CA ALA A 105 7.98 8.29 -1.23
C ALA A 105 7.80 7.40 -2.47
N GLN A 106 8.80 7.32 -3.35
CA GLN A 106 8.77 6.42 -4.51
C GLN A 106 8.73 4.94 -4.10
N VAL A 107 9.54 4.52 -3.12
CA VAL A 107 9.56 3.12 -2.68
C VAL A 107 8.21 2.74 -2.08
N ARG A 108 7.73 3.48 -1.08
CA ARG A 108 6.47 3.14 -0.38
C ARG A 108 5.25 3.35 -1.26
N GLY A 109 5.25 4.40 -2.08
CA GLY A 109 4.21 4.67 -3.07
C GLY A 109 4.11 3.54 -4.09
N ARG A 110 5.24 3.02 -4.59
CA ARG A 110 5.21 1.87 -5.50
C ARG A 110 4.69 0.61 -4.83
N ILE A 111 5.06 0.33 -3.58
CA ILE A 111 4.48 -0.80 -2.82
C ILE A 111 2.96 -0.65 -2.70
N LEU A 112 2.46 0.55 -2.40
CA LEU A 112 1.02 0.81 -2.37
C LEU A 112 0.36 0.55 -3.72
N THR A 113 0.98 0.97 -4.83
CA THR A 113 0.48 0.68 -6.19
C THR A 113 0.39 -0.83 -6.43
N GLU A 114 1.42 -1.60 -6.08
CA GLU A 114 1.40 -3.06 -6.25
C GLU A 114 0.32 -3.75 -5.41
N ILE A 115 0.06 -3.24 -4.20
CA ILE A 115 -1.05 -3.69 -3.35
C ILE A 115 -2.38 -3.32 -4.04
N HIS A 116 -2.54 -2.06 -4.45
CA HIS A 116 -3.76 -1.54 -5.08
C HIS A 116 -4.15 -2.37 -6.30
N ASP A 117 -3.21 -2.61 -7.21
CA ASP A 117 -3.44 -3.37 -8.44
C ASP A 117 -4.00 -4.77 -8.16
N ARG A 118 -3.61 -5.38 -7.04
CA ARG A 118 -3.98 -6.76 -6.68
C ARG A 118 -5.20 -6.87 -5.78
N VAL A 119 -5.60 -5.78 -5.14
CA VAL A 119 -6.89 -5.71 -4.43
C VAL A 119 -7.99 -5.10 -5.28
N ARG A 120 -7.67 -4.56 -6.46
CA ARG A 120 -8.65 -3.97 -7.36
C ARG A 120 -9.69 -5.01 -7.80
N TRP A 121 -10.98 -4.64 -7.71
CA TRP A 121 -12.05 -5.49 -8.23
C TRP A 121 -12.36 -5.16 -9.69
N GLU A 122 -12.92 -6.15 -10.38
CA GLU A 122 -13.39 -6.02 -11.76
C GLU A 122 -14.85 -6.44 -11.86
N PRO A 123 -15.66 -5.89 -12.79
CA PRO A 123 -17.00 -6.39 -13.05
C PRO A 123 -16.96 -7.86 -13.45
N SER A 124 -17.83 -8.68 -12.85
CA SER A 124 -17.85 -10.13 -13.13
C SER A 124 -18.29 -10.46 -14.55
N ASP A 125 -18.99 -9.54 -15.22
CA ASP A 125 -19.39 -9.66 -16.62
C ASP A 125 -18.30 -9.24 -17.62
N GLY A 126 -17.13 -8.82 -17.14
CA GLY A 126 -16.02 -8.31 -17.97
C GLY A 126 -16.29 -6.92 -18.57
N GLY A 127 -17.37 -6.26 -18.15
CA GLY A 127 -17.70 -4.90 -18.56
C GLY A 127 -16.76 -3.85 -17.96
N GLN A 128 -16.98 -2.58 -18.32
CA GLN A 128 -16.30 -1.49 -17.64
C GLN A 128 -17.02 -1.12 -16.33
N PRO A 129 -16.26 -0.88 -15.24
CA PRO A 129 -16.87 -0.52 -13.97
C PRO A 129 -17.56 0.84 -14.07
N ALA A 130 -18.82 0.90 -13.61
CA ALA A 130 -19.58 2.13 -13.54
C ALA A 130 -18.79 3.21 -12.77
N THR A 131 -18.74 4.42 -13.32
CA THR A 131 -17.96 5.54 -12.75
C THR A 131 -18.73 6.40 -11.77
N ASN A 132 -20.06 6.27 -11.75
CA ASN A 132 -20.96 7.23 -11.09
C ASN A 132 -21.86 6.58 -10.03
N THR A 133 -21.60 5.32 -9.67
CA THR A 133 -22.39 4.57 -8.69
C THR A 133 -21.49 3.67 -7.88
N ALA A 134 -21.93 3.35 -6.67
CA ALA A 134 -21.30 2.33 -5.84
C ALA A 134 -21.31 0.96 -6.56
N PRO A 135 -20.27 0.14 -6.40
CA PRO A 135 -20.25 -1.20 -6.97
C PRO A 135 -21.24 -2.11 -6.26
N ASP A 136 -21.81 -3.05 -7.00
CA ASP A 136 -22.64 -4.12 -6.47
C ASP A 136 -21.73 -5.31 -6.08
N PRO A 137 -21.55 -5.63 -4.78
CA PRO A 137 -20.62 -6.68 -4.36
C PRO A 137 -20.93 -8.07 -4.91
N GLU A 138 -22.14 -8.32 -5.41
CA GLU A 138 -22.54 -9.59 -6.02
C GLU A 138 -22.17 -9.66 -7.51
N LYS A 139 -21.77 -8.54 -8.13
CA LYS A 139 -21.45 -8.43 -9.57
C LYS A 139 -19.99 -8.05 -9.82
N VAL A 140 -19.13 -8.25 -8.82
CA VAL A 140 -17.70 -7.99 -8.94
C VAL A 140 -16.89 -9.24 -8.61
N THR A 141 -15.78 -9.37 -9.30
CA THR A 141 -14.72 -10.33 -9.01
C THR A 141 -13.67 -9.64 -8.15
N ALA A 142 -13.36 -10.24 -7.00
CA ALA A 142 -12.33 -9.72 -6.11
C ALA A 142 -10.94 -9.91 -6.72
N GLY A 143 -10.05 -8.92 -6.55
CA GLY A 143 -8.65 -9.04 -6.93
C GLY A 143 -7.91 -10.12 -6.14
N LEU A 144 -6.79 -10.61 -6.67
CA LEU A 144 -6.00 -11.72 -6.13
C LEU A 144 -5.69 -11.59 -4.63
N TRP A 145 -5.42 -10.38 -4.15
CA TRP A 145 -5.03 -10.11 -2.75
C TRP A 145 -6.20 -9.71 -1.84
N SER A 146 -7.42 -9.64 -2.37
CA SER A 146 -8.60 -9.15 -1.64
C SER A 146 -8.96 -10.00 -0.40
N HIS A 147 -8.50 -11.26 -0.37
CA HIS A 147 -8.73 -12.19 0.74
C HIS A 147 -7.62 -12.17 1.81
N LEU A 148 -6.69 -11.22 1.71
CA LEU A 148 -5.64 -10.97 2.70
C LEU A 148 -6.01 -9.77 3.59
N ARG A 149 -5.41 -9.73 4.77
CA ARG A 149 -5.59 -8.66 5.75
C ARG A 149 -4.50 -7.62 5.60
N PHE A 150 -4.87 -6.36 5.70
CA PHE A 150 -3.96 -5.22 5.58
C PHE A 150 -4.02 -4.37 6.83
N ASP A 151 -2.85 -4.06 7.40
CA ASP A 151 -2.73 -3.18 8.56
C ASP A 151 -1.81 -2.01 8.25
N PHE A 152 -2.42 -0.87 7.98
CA PHE A 152 -1.75 0.40 7.76
C PHE A 152 -1.85 1.31 8.99
N SER A 153 -2.26 0.79 10.16
CA SER A 153 -2.54 1.64 11.31
C SER A 153 -1.34 2.49 11.73
N GLY A 154 -1.60 3.78 11.98
CA GLY A 154 -0.57 4.76 12.32
C GLY A 154 0.33 5.18 11.17
N ALA A 155 0.10 4.73 9.93
CA ALA A 155 0.92 5.11 8.79
C ALA A 155 0.86 6.62 8.51
N VAL A 156 2.01 7.19 8.16
CA VAL A 156 2.11 8.58 7.66
C VAL A 156 2.37 8.52 6.16
N PHE A 157 1.36 8.83 5.37
CA PHE A 157 1.44 8.90 3.91
C PHE A 157 1.85 10.31 3.48
N PHE A 158 3.11 10.45 3.10
CA PHE A 158 3.71 11.69 2.57
C PHE A 158 3.83 11.66 1.04
N TYR A 159 2.87 10.99 0.41
CA TYR A 159 2.68 10.78 -1.02
C TYR A 159 1.21 10.41 -1.26
N PRO A 160 0.68 10.54 -2.48
CA PRO A 160 -0.71 10.21 -2.77
C PRO A 160 -1.04 8.75 -2.47
N VAL A 161 -2.22 8.52 -1.91
CA VAL A 161 -2.78 7.18 -1.70
C VAL A 161 -3.94 6.99 -2.67
N ASP A 162 -3.81 6.02 -3.58
CA ASP A 162 -4.90 5.58 -4.44
C ASP A 162 -5.26 4.13 -4.10
N PHE A 163 -6.47 3.97 -3.57
CA PHE A 163 -7.15 2.71 -3.37
C PHE A 163 -8.56 2.78 -3.95
N THR A 164 -8.72 3.50 -5.05
CA THR A 164 -10.00 3.51 -5.77
C THR A 164 -10.32 2.12 -6.29
N GLN A 165 -11.59 1.73 -6.25
CA GLN A 165 -12.04 0.43 -6.78
C GLN A 165 -11.35 -0.78 -6.13
N SER A 166 -10.97 -0.69 -4.86
CA SER A 166 -10.32 -1.77 -4.13
C SER A 166 -11.34 -2.64 -3.42
N TYR A 167 -11.08 -3.94 -3.30
CA TYR A 167 -11.87 -4.89 -2.54
C TYR A 167 -11.06 -5.40 -1.35
N TRP A 168 -11.42 -4.92 -0.16
CA TRP A 168 -10.85 -5.33 1.13
C TRP A 168 -11.72 -6.43 1.75
N GLY A 169 -11.61 -7.65 1.22
CA GLY A 169 -12.48 -8.77 1.60
C GLY A 169 -12.20 -9.37 2.97
N ALA A 170 -10.94 -9.41 3.42
CA ALA A 170 -10.57 -9.90 4.75
C ALA A 170 -10.30 -8.77 5.78
N GLY A 171 -10.49 -7.52 5.37
CA GLY A 171 -10.41 -6.34 6.24
C GLY A 171 -9.15 -5.51 6.03
N ALA A 172 -9.29 -4.21 6.28
CA ALA A 172 -8.24 -3.22 6.12
C ALA A 172 -8.28 -2.20 7.28
N ASN A 173 -7.16 -2.10 7.99
CA ASN A 173 -7.01 -1.21 9.12
C ASN A 173 -6.24 0.06 8.70
N PHE A 174 -6.94 1.18 8.66
CA PHE A 174 -6.41 2.53 8.40
C PHE A 174 -6.53 3.43 9.65
N ARG A 175 -6.60 2.84 10.85
CA ARG A 175 -6.76 3.59 12.10
C ARG A 175 -5.55 4.47 12.38
N GLY A 176 -5.78 5.74 12.70
CA GLY A 176 -4.71 6.64 13.14
C GLY A 176 -3.74 7.07 12.03
N CYS A 177 -4.11 6.90 10.76
CA CYS A 177 -3.27 7.30 9.64
C CYS A 177 -3.22 8.82 9.48
N THR A 178 -2.09 9.33 8.99
CA THR A 178 -1.95 10.74 8.56
C THR A 178 -1.74 10.79 7.05
N TYR A 179 -2.62 11.47 6.32
CA TYR A 179 -2.51 11.67 4.88
C TYR A 179 -2.07 13.11 4.61
N ARG A 180 -0.82 13.30 4.21
CA ARG A 180 -0.24 14.61 3.88
C ARG A 180 -0.57 15.08 2.47
N ASP A 181 -0.94 14.14 1.60
CA ASP A 181 -1.34 14.36 0.21
C ASP A 181 -2.74 13.75 -0.01
N GLN A 182 -3.21 13.74 -1.26
CA GLN A 182 -4.51 13.21 -1.66
C GLN A 182 -4.68 11.75 -1.23
N ALA A 183 -5.86 11.41 -0.69
CA ALA A 183 -6.23 10.05 -0.32
C ALA A 183 -7.55 9.65 -1.01
N ARG A 184 -7.49 8.64 -1.87
CA ARG A 184 -8.65 8.17 -2.65
C ARG A 184 -9.03 6.74 -2.26
N PHE A 185 -10.25 6.57 -1.78
CA PHE A 185 -10.88 5.31 -1.40
C PHE A 185 -12.20 5.09 -2.14
N THR A 186 -12.49 5.91 -3.17
CA THR A 186 -13.75 5.92 -3.90
C THR A 186 -14.05 4.58 -4.58
N ARG A 187 -15.32 4.17 -4.55
CA ARG A 187 -15.83 2.94 -5.20
C ARG A 187 -15.18 1.66 -4.67
N SER A 188 -14.77 1.65 -3.42
CA SER A 188 -14.16 0.48 -2.79
C SER A 188 -15.18 -0.36 -2.02
N ILE A 189 -14.93 -1.66 -1.94
CA ILE A 189 -15.75 -2.61 -1.22
C ILE A 189 -14.98 -3.07 0.01
N TYR A 190 -15.58 -2.89 1.17
CA TYR A 190 -15.09 -3.36 2.44
C TYR A 190 -15.95 -4.55 2.86
N GLY A 191 -15.43 -5.77 2.62
CA GLY A 191 -16.13 -7.02 2.88
C GLY A 191 -16.06 -7.50 4.33
N ALA A 192 -15.15 -6.92 5.10
CA ALA A 192 -14.97 -7.13 6.53
C ALA A 192 -14.59 -5.79 7.20
N ASP A 193 -14.00 -5.83 8.40
CA ASP A 193 -13.62 -4.65 9.17
C ASP A 193 -12.84 -3.63 8.34
N ALA A 194 -13.34 -2.39 8.36
CA ALA A 194 -12.73 -1.24 7.71
C ALA A 194 -12.63 -0.10 8.72
N LEU A 195 -11.43 0.10 9.26
CA LEU A 195 -11.20 1.00 10.37
C LEU A 195 -10.51 2.27 9.88
N PHE A 196 -11.19 3.42 9.98
CA PHE A 196 -10.68 4.74 9.57
C PHE A 196 -10.56 5.72 10.75
N ASP A 197 -10.87 5.27 11.97
CA ASP A 197 -10.99 6.18 13.10
C ASP A 197 -9.62 6.75 13.52
N ARG A 198 -9.64 7.98 14.06
CA ARG A 198 -8.45 8.75 14.48
C ARG A 198 -7.48 9.12 13.35
N SER A 199 -7.89 9.00 12.09
CA SER A 199 -7.08 9.43 10.94
C SER A 199 -7.22 10.92 10.66
N VAL A 200 -6.16 11.51 10.11
CA VAL A 200 -6.06 12.94 9.78
C VAL A 200 -5.76 13.10 8.30
N TYR A 201 -6.55 13.92 7.61
CA TYR A 201 -6.42 14.22 6.18
C TYR A 201 -6.03 15.69 6.00
N HIS A 202 -4.80 15.96 5.58
CA HIS A 202 -4.32 17.30 5.25
C HIS A 202 -4.56 17.65 3.77
N GLY A 203 -4.58 16.63 2.90
CA GLY A 203 -5.01 16.75 1.51
C GLY A 203 -6.50 16.42 1.33
N GLU A 204 -6.94 16.43 0.08
CA GLU A 204 -8.30 16.02 -0.27
C GLU A 204 -8.52 14.52 -0.02
N ALA A 205 -9.66 14.17 0.56
CA ALA A 205 -10.05 12.80 0.85
C ALA A 205 -11.31 12.43 0.05
N PHE A 206 -11.23 11.40 -0.79
CA PHE A 206 -12.32 10.91 -1.62
C PHE A 206 -12.78 9.54 -1.13
N LEU A 207 -13.96 9.48 -0.51
CA LEU A 207 -14.53 8.25 0.07
C LEU A 207 -15.90 7.88 -0.56
N SER A 208 -16.27 8.55 -1.65
CA SER A 208 -17.60 8.39 -2.26
C SER A 208 -17.81 6.98 -2.82
N ASP A 209 -19.08 6.58 -2.91
CA ASP A 209 -19.51 5.38 -3.64
C ASP A 209 -18.90 4.06 -3.15
N SER A 210 -18.40 4.02 -1.92
CA SER A 210 -17.86 2.82 -1.30
C SER A 210 -18.94 2.04 -0.55
N VAL A 211 -18.80 0.70 -0.52
CA VAL A 211 -19.72 -0.21 0.15
C VAL A 211 -19.05 -0.80 1.38
N TYR A 212 -19.71 -0.69 2.53
CA TYR A 212 -19.23 -1.22 3.80
C TYR A 212 -20.17 -2.34 4.26
N ARG A 213 -19.66 -3.57 4.34
CA ARG A 213 -20.40 -4.74 4.81
C ARG A 213 -19.97 -5.05 6.23
N ALA A 214 -20.93 -5.39 7.10
CA ALA A 214 -20.60 -5.93 8.41
C ALA A 214 -19.84 -7.25 8.22
N GLY A 215 -18.68 -7.39 8.89
CA GLY A 215 -18.02 -8.68 8.97
C GLY A 215 -18.96 -9.71 9.61
N LEU A 216 -19.01 -10.93 9.07
CA LEU A 216 -19.59 -12.04 9.80
C LEU A 216 -18.68 -12.27 11.02
N ALA A 217 -19.12 -11.81 12.19
CA ALA A 217 -18.45 -12.02 13.47
C ALA A 217 -18.41 -13.50 13.85
#